data_AF-A0A2V5LIL6-F1
#
_entry.id   AF-A0A2V5LIL6-F1
#
_cell.length_a   1.000
_cell.length_b   1.000
_cell.length_c   1.000
_cell.angle_alpha   90.00
_cell.angle_beta   90.00
_cell.angle_gamma   90.00
#
_symmetry.space_group_name_H-M   'P 1'
#
loop_
_entity.id
_entity.type
_entity.pdbx_description
1 polymer ?
#
loop_
_entity_poly.entity_id
_entity_poly.type
_entity_poly.pdbx_seq_one_letter_code
_entity_poly.pdbx_strand_id
1 'polypeptide(L)' 'MWIAENIGEDFPQDYKVDEASAVAATSMSRGAFTLARPEDGWMPGDYRVDFYVDNVLVDAVKMKVVE' A
#
# COMPACT_ATOMS: atom_id res chain seq x y z
N MET A 1 1.80 -0.74 4.23
CA MET A 1 1.17 0.58 4.02
C MET A 1 0.97 0.78 2.53
N TRP A 2 -0.21 1.24 2.11
CA TRP A 2 -0.50 1.55 0.71
C TRP A 2 -0.59 3.06 0.55
N ILE A 3 0.08 3.58 -0.49
CA ILE A 3 0.30 4.99 -0.69
C ILE A 3 -0.02 5.34 -2.14
N ALA A 4 -0.79 6.41 -2.33
CA ALA A 4 -0.92 7.09 -3.60
C ALA A 4 0.23 8.10 -3.70
N GLU A 5 1.25 7.78 -4.50
CA GLU A 5 2.42 8.66 -4.66
C GLU A 5 2.02 9.89 -5.47
N ASN A 6 1.30 9.67 -6.58
CA ASN A 6 0.84 10.72 -7.47
C ASN A 6 -0.40 10.28 -8.26
N ILE A 7 -1.56 10.89 -7.96
CA ILE A 7 -2.86 10.57 -8.55
C ILE A 7 -3.60 11.81 -9.09
N GLY A 8 -2.86 12.89 -9.35
CA GLY A 8 -3.39 14.17 -9.84
C GLY A 8 -3.01 15.37 -8.98
N GLU A 9 -3.08 16.57 -9.54
CA GLU A 9 -2.62 17.81 -8.89
C GLU A 9 -3.49 18.25 -7.70
N ASP A 10 -4.74 17.80 -7.63
CA ASP A 10 -5.68 18.13 -6.55
C ASP A 10 -5.46 17.28 -5.27
N PHE A 11 -4.57 16.28 -5.32
CA PHE A 11 -4.32 15.37 -4.20
C PHE A 11 -2.94 15.60 -3.57
N PRO A 12 -2.81 15.44 -2.24
CA PRO A 12 -1.50 15.43 -1.60
C PRO A 12 -0.60 14.35 -2.20
N GLN A 13 0.68 14.67 -2.40
CA GLN A 13 1.69 13.65 -2.69
C GLN A 13 1.84 12.69 -1.51
N ASP A 14 2.17 11.44 -1.82
CA ASP A 14 2.36 10.37 -0.83
C ASP A 14 1.17 10.22 0.14
N TYR A 15 -0.06 10.35 -0.37
CA TYR A 15 -1.26 10.17 0.43
C TYR A 15 -1.40 8.71 0.89
N LYS A 16 -1.50 8.50 2.22
CA LYS A 16 -1.74 7.17 2.78
C LYS A 16 -3.16 6.71 2.46
N VAL A 17 -3.26 5.71 1.60
CA VAL A 17 -4.52 5.06 1.22
C VAL A 17 -5.02 4.19 2.37
N ASP A 18 -4.18 3.27 2.85
CA ASP A 18 -4.55 2.34 3.92
C ASP A 18 -3.30 1.74 4.59
N GLU A 19 -3.52 1.08 5.72
CA GLU A 19 -2.51 0.37 6.48
C GLU A 19 -3.10 -0.84 7.19
N ALA A 20 -2.38 -1.96 7.11
CA ALA A 20 -2.70 -3.18 7.83
C ALA A 20 -1.44 -3.74 8.46
N SER A 21 -1.59 -4.37 9.62
CA SER A 21 -0.50 -4.99 10.37
C SER A 21 -0.93 -6.35 10.91
N ALA A 22 0.05 -7.22 11.11
CA ALA A 22 -0.13 -8.53 11.71
C ALA A 22 1.12 -8.91 12.51
N VAL A 23 0.93 -9.75 13.52
CA VAL A 23 2.03 -10.32 14.33
C VAL A 23 2.20 -11.78 13.96
N ALA A 24 3.43 -12.17 13.57
CA ALA A 24 3.76 -13.57 13.34
C ALA A 24 3.88 -14.30 14.68
N ALA A 25 2.97 -15.25 14.95
CA ALA A 25 2.99 -16.02 16.20
C ALA A 25 4.15 -17.03 16.27
N THR A 26 4.65 -17.48 15.11
CA THR A 26 5.77 -18.43 14.99
C THR A 26 6.64 -18.10 13.78
N SER A 27 7.85 -18.67 13.71
CA SER A 27 8.77 -18.52 12.56
C SER A 27 8.25 -19.10 11.25
N MET A 28 7.22 -19.96 11.29
CA MET A 28 6.58 -20.57 10.12
C MET A 28 5.31 -19.84 9.68
N SER A 29 4.96 -18.73 10.34
CA SER A 29 3.76 -17.96 10.02
C SER A 29 3.81 -17.45 8.60
N ARG A 30 2.66 -17.47 7.93
CA ARG A 30 2.47 -16.89 6.60
C ARG A 30 1.30 -15.94 6.66
N GLY A 31 1.38 -14.86 5.91
CA GLY A 31 0.33 -13.86 5.81
C GLY A 31 0.14 -13.43 4.37
N ALA A 32 -1.06 -12.97 4.08
CA ALA A 32 -1.37 -12.25 2.86
C ALA A 32 -2.08 -10.96 3.29
N PHE A 33 -1.69 -9.86 2.66
CA PHE A 33 -2.34 -8.57 2.82
C PHE A 33 -3.06 -8.24 1.52
N THR A 34 -4.29 -7.75 1.62
CA THR A 34 -5.10 -7.41 0.47
C THR A 34 -5.67 -6.02 0.68
N LEU A 35 -5.49 -5.16 -0.32
CA LEU A 35 -6.12 -3.86 -0.37
C LEU A 35 -7.44 -3.99 -1.14
N ALA A 36 -8.55 -3.64 -0.48
CA ALA A 36 -9.86 -3.66 -1.13
C ALA A 36 -9.98 -2.52 -2.14
N ARG A 37 -10.69 -2.77 -3.25
CA ARG A 37 -11.05 -1.69 -4.20
C ARG A 37 -11.99 -0.70 -3.49
N PRO A 38 -11.70 0.62 -3.53
CA PRO A 38 -12.63 1.64 -3.03
C PRO A 38 -13.96 1.63 -3.79
N GLU A 39 -15.01 2.20 -3.20
CA GLU A 39 -16.37 2.24 -3.80
C GLU A 39 -16.35 2.92 -5.18
N ASP A 40 -15.71 4.07 -5.29
CA ASP A 40 -15.53 4.81 -6.55
C ASP A 40 -14.39 4.25 -7.43
N GLY A 41 -13.75 3.17 -6.99
CA GLY A 41 -12.59 2.57 -7.65
C GLY A 41 -11.26 3.26 -7.33
N TRP A 42 -10.23 2.84 -8.07
CA TRP A 42 -8.90 3.42 -7.97
C TRP A 42 -8.76 4.57 -8.95
N MET A 43 -8.18 5.67 -8.49
CA MET A 43 -7.75 6.74 -9.40
C MET A 43 -6.59 6.23 -10.27
N PRO A 44 -6.56 6.53 -11.58
CA PRO A 44 -5.37 6.29 -12.38
C PRO A 44 -4.17 7.07 -11.82
N GLY A 45 -3.00 6.44 -11.75
CA GLY A 45 -1.82 7.09 -11.19
C GLY A 45 -0.78 6.12 -10.65
N ASP A 46 0.21 6.69 -9.98
CA ASP A 46 1.34 5.98 -9.42
C ASP A 46 1.11 5.72 -7.92
N TYR A 47 1.34 4.47 -7.52
CA TYR A 47 1.11 3.94 -6.20
C TYR A 47 2.34 3.17 -5.71
N ARG A 48 2.46 3.07 -4.38
CA ARG A 48 3.50 2.28 -3.72
C ARG A 48 2.92 1.48 -2.56
N VAL A 49 3.44 0.27 -2.38
CA VAL A 49 3.17 -0.57 -1.22
C VAL A 49 4.46 -0.74 -0.43
N ASP A 50 4.49 -0.14 0.75
CA ASP A 50 5.62 -0.24 1.68
C ASP A 50 5.39 -1.41 2.64
N PHE A 51 6.33 -2.34 2.65
CA PHE A 51 6.35 -3.51 3.53
C PHE A 51 7.39 -3.34 4.63
N TYR A 52 6.95 -3.53 5.88
CA TYR A 52 7.75 -3.31 7.07
C TYR A 52 7.84 -4.58 7.91
N VAL A 53 9.00 -4.80 8.53
CA VAL A 53 9.21 -5.80 9.58
C VAL A 53 9.80 -5.08 10.79
N ASP A 54 9.17 -5.21 11.96
CA ASP A 54 9.59 -4.54 13.20
C ASP A 54 9.86 -3.02 13.01
N ASN A 55 8.95 -2.35 12.30
CA ASN A 55 9.00 -0.93 11.93
C ASN A 55 10.17 -0.54 11.00
N VAL A 56 10.92 -1.49 10.46
CA VAL A 56 11.95 -1.26 9.46
C VAL A 56 11.36 -1.48 8.06
N LEU A 57 11.51 -0.50 7.16
CA LEU A 57 11.13 -0.65 5.75
C LEU A 57 12.04 -1.71 5.13
N VAL A 58 11.46 -2.82 4.69
CA VAL A 58 12.22 -3.91 4.07
C VAL A 58 12.05 -3.95 2.55
N ASP A 59 10.91 -3.51 2.03
CA ASP A 59 10.68 -3.41 0.60
C ASP A 59 9.59 -2.38 0.27
N ALA A 60 9.64 -1.86 -0.95
CA ALA A 60 8.68 -0.91 -1.48
C ALA A 60 8.36 -1.26 -2.95
N VAL A 61 7.15 -1.77 -3.18
CA VAL A 61 6.72 -2.21 -4.50
C VAL A 61 5.93 -1.10 -5.19
N LYS A 62 6.37 -0.70 -6.39
CA LYS A 62 5.67 0.30 -7.21
C LYS A 62 4.58 -0.35 -8.06
N MET A 63 3.44 0.32 -8.15
CA MET A 63 2.29 -0.08 -8.95
C MET A 63 1.76 1.12 -9.72
N LYS A 64 1.29 0.90 -10.95
CA LYS A 64 0.58 1.90 -11.73
C LYS A 64 -0.84 1.44 -11.99
N VAL A 65 -1.82 2.27 -11.63
CA VAL A 65 -3.21 2.08 -12.03
C VAL A 65 -3.43 2.83 -13.33
N VAL A 66 -3.96 2.12 -14.33
CA VAL A 66 -4.32 2.66 -15.64
C VAL A 66 -5.84 2.62 -15.80
N GLU A 67 -6.37 3.47 -16.69
CA GLU A 67 -7.77 3.47 -17.10
C GLU A 67 -8.14 2.21 -17.92
#